data_AF-A0A539DDK4-F1
#
_entry.id   AF-A0A539DDK4-F1
#
_cell.length_a   1.000
_cell.length_b   1.000
_cell.length_c   1.000
_cell.angle_alpha   90.00
_cell.angle_beta   90.00
_cell.angle_gamma   90.00
#
_symmetry.space_group_name_H-M   'P 1'
#
loop_
_entity.id
_entity.type
_entity.pdbx_description
1 polymer ?
#
loop_
_entity_poly.entity_id
_entity_poly.type
_entity_poly.pdbx_seq_one_letter_code
_entity_poly.pdbx_strand_id
1 'polypeptide(L)'
;MAHLYEPLHPAVLRSIRRVVDVAHAEGRWVGICGEMAGDATGAVLLIGLGLDEFSVGSSLLPEVKRVIRCVSYAEARGWADRAATMATAQEVRQFMEPIMNQRFPEILDEGGDGHAQSAAVPGAAR
;
A
#
# COMPACT_ATOMS: atom_id res chain seq x y z
N MET A 1 13.83 -16.86 -4.64
CA MET A 1 13.17 -16.59 -3.35
C MET A 1 12.42 -15.26 -3.34
N ALA A 2 12.89 -14.21 -4.03
CA ALA A 2 12.21 -12.90 -4.08
C ALA A 2 10.77 -12.93 -4.66
N HIS A 3 10.45 -13.85 -5.58
CA HIS A 3 9.13 -13.95 -6.22
C HIS A 3 7.98 -14.41 -5.31
N LEU A 4 8.24 -14.75 -4.04
CA LEU A 4 7.22 -15.09 -3.06
C LEU A 4 6.86 -13.92 -2.13
N TYR A 5 7.58 -12.78 -2.26
CA TYR A 5 7.34 -11.60 -1.43
C TYR A 5 6.16 -10.80 -2.00
N GLU A 6 5.00 -10.95 -1.36
CA GLU A 6 3.75 -10.28 -1.74
C GLU A 6 3.20 -9.45 -0.56
N PRO A 7 3.77 -8.26 -0.26
CA PRO A 7 3.39 -7.46 0.90
C PRO A 7 1.93 -6.97 0.83
N LEU A 8 1.40 -6.79 -0.39
CA LEU A 8 0.02 -6.38 -0.63
C LEU A 8 -0.95 -7.57 -0.61
N HIS A 9 -0.49 -8.79 -0.31
CA HIS A 9 -1.38 -9.93 -0.24
C HIS A 9 -2.45 -9.72 0.84
N PRO A 10 -3.75 -9.99 0.57
CA PRO A 10 -4.83 -9.77 1.52
C PRO A 10 -4.62 -10.43 2.89
N ALA A 11 -3.96 -11.59 2.93
CA ALA A 11 -3.59 -12.26 4.18
C ALA A 11 -2.63 -11.43 5.06
N VAL A 12 -1.67 -10.72 4.46
CA VAL A 12 -0.74 -9.82 5.16
C VAL A 12 -1.51 -8.61 5.69
N LEU A 13 -2.32 -7.97 4.84
CA LEU A 13 -3.14 -6.82 5.23
C LEU A 13 -4.08 -7.15 6.40
N ARG A 14 -4.76 -8.30 6.35
CA ARG A 14 -5.61 -8.78 7.46
C ARG A 14 -4.80 -9.07 8.73
N SER A 15 -3.58 -9.57 8.61
CA SER A 15 -2.71 -9.83 9.75
C SER A 15 -2.29 -8.53 10.42
N ILE A 16 -1.88 -7.52 9.64
CA ILE A 16 -1.55 -6.18 10.14
C ILE A 16 -2.76 -5.56 10.82
N ARG A 17 -3.93 -5.58 10.16
CA ARG A 17 -5.19 -5.10 10.74
C ARG A 17 -5.47 -5.71 12.10
N ARG A 18 -5.33 -7.04 12.22
CA ARG A 18 -5.57 -7.75 13.48
C ARG A 18 -4.63 -7.26 14.59
N VAL A 19 -3.36 -7.00 14.27
CA VAL A 19 -2.40 -6.46 15.24
C VAL A 19 -2.83 -5.05 15.69
N VAL A 20 -3.22 -4.20 14.74
CA VAL A 20 -3.73 -2.84 15.02
C VAL A 20 -4.96 -2.88 15.92
N ASP A 21 -5.99 -3.64 15.51
CA ASP A 21 -7.26 -3.73 16.24
C ASP A 21 -7.04 -4.18 17.69
N VAL A 22 -6.16 -5.18 17.92
CA VAL A 22 -5.84 -5.68 19.26
C VAL A 22 -5.05 -4.65 20.07
N ALA A 23 -4.07 -3.99 19.47
CA ALA A 23 -3.28 -2.97 20.18
C ALA A 23 -4.14 -1.76 20.57
N HIS A 24 -4.96 -1.28 19.65
CA HIS A 24 -5.88 -0.15 19.87
C HIS A 24 -6.95 -0.48 20.91
N ALA A 25 -7.45 -1.72 20.95
CA ALA A 25 -8.37 -2.17 22.01
C ALA A 25 -7.76 -2.07 23.41
N GLU A 26 -6.43 -2.19 23.52
CA GLU A 26 -5.66 -2.02 24.76
C GLU A 26 -5.12 -0.60 24.95
N GLY A 27 -5.52 0.37 24.11
CA GLY A 27 -5.04 1.75 24.16
C GLY A 27 -3.56 1.91 23.81
N ARG A 28 -3.00 0.96 23.04
CA ARG A 28 -1.60 0.96 22.59
C ARG A 28 -1.53 1.31 21.11
N TRP A 29 -0.48 2.02 20.71
CA TRP A 29 -0.21 2.36 19.32
C TRP A 29 0.57 1.26 18.59
N VAL A 30 0.54 1.26 17.26
CA VAL A 30 1.29 0.34 16.39
C VAL A 30 2.08 1.12 15.35
N GLY A 31 3.39 0.89 15.34
CA GLY A 31 4.30 1.35 14.29
C GLY A 31 4.69 0.22 13.34
N ILE A 32 5.16 0.60 12.15
CA ILE A 32 5.70 -0.33 11.17
C ILE A 32 7.06 0.13 10.64
N CYS A 33 7.94 -0.85 10.41
CA CYS A 33 9.21 -0.68 9.71
C CYS A 33 9.32 -1.71 8.58
N GLY A 34 10.24 -1.46 7.64
CA GLY A 34 10.50 -2.33 6.49
C GLY A 34 9.96 -1.77 5.17
N GLU A 35 10.30 -2.45 4.07
CA GLU A 35 10.13 -1.94 2.70
C GLU A 35 8.69 -1.52 2.35
N MET A 36 7.69 -2.28 2.78
CA MET A 36 6.26 -1.96 2.52
C MET A 36 5.85 -0.60 3.10
N ALA A 37 6.46 -0.16 4.21
CA ALA A 37 6.16 1.14 4.81
C ALA A 37 6.69 2.31 3.98
N GLY A 38 7.72 2.05 3.16
CA GLY A 38 8.33 3.00 2.24
C GLY A 38 7.67 3.06 0.86
N ASP A 39 6.88 2.05 0.49
CA ASP A 39 6.11 2.01 -0.76
C ASP A 39 4.87 2.92 -0.67
N ALA A 40 4.63 3.75 -1.69
CA ALA A 40 3.50 4.68 -1.71
C ALA A 40 2.14 3.99 -1.58
N THR A 41 1.93 2.88 -2.29
CA THR A 41 0.66 2.13 -2.23
C THR A 41 0.50 1.46 -0.86
N GLY A 42 1.58 0.85 -0.37
CA GLY A 42 1.67 0.29 0.97
C GLY A 42 1.31 1.32 2.04
N ALA A 43 1.92 2.51 2.01
CA ALA A 43 1.68 3.56 2.98
C ALA A 43 0.21 3.99 3.07
N VAL A 44 -0.48 4.14 1.93
CA VAL A 44 -1.92 4.47 1.89
C VAL A 44 -2.75 3.37 2.54
N LEU A 45 -2.49 2.11 2.21
CA LEU A 45 -3.23 1.00 2.78
C LEU A 45 -2.95 0.87 4.28
N LEU A 46 -1.69 0.98 4.68
CA LEU A 46 -1.23 0.87 6.07
C LEU A 46 -1.87 1.94 6.97
N ILE A 47 -1.92 3.20 6.53
CA ILE A 47 -2.61 4.23 7.32
C ILE A 47 -4.12 3.98 7.35
N GLY A 48 -4.72 3.46 6.27
CA GLY A 48 -6.12 3.05 6.23
C GLY A 48 -6.45 1.88 7.16
N LEU A 49 -5.48 1.01 7.45
CA LEU A 49 -5.60 -0.06 8.44
C LEU A 49 -5.48 0.45 9.89
N GLY A 50 -5.11 1.71 10.10
CA GLY A 50 -5.00 2.34 11.41
C GLY A 50 -3.60 2.34 12.02
N LEU A 51 -2.53 2.21 11.22
CA LEU A 51 -1.16 2.40 11.74
C LEU A 51 -0.94 3.83 12.23
N ASP A 52 -0.19 3.94 13.32
CA ASP A 52 0.07 5.19 14.02
C ASP A 52 1.44 5.79 13.68
N GLU A 53 2.43 4.93 13.38
CA GLU A 53 3.82 5.34 13.13
C GLU A 53 4.43 4.61 11.92
N PHE A 54 5.18 5.35 11.11
CA PHE A 54 5.98 4.84 9.99
C PHE A 54 7.47 5.08 10.25
N SER A 55 8.26 4.01 10.21
CA SER A 55 9.72 4.07 10.25
C SER A 55 10.27 3.68 8.88
N VAL A 56 10.78 4.68 8.14
CA VAL A 56 11.24 4.56 6.76
C VAL A 56 12.61 5.21 6.56
N GLY A 57 13.30 4.82 5.49
CA GLY A 57 14.54 5.47 5.07
C GLY A 57 14.34 6.96 4.77
N SER A 58 15.34 7.78 5.06
CA SER A 58 15.27 9.24 4.88
C SER A 58 15.00 9.67 3.44
N SER A 59 15.45 8.88 2.45
CA SER A 59 15.17 9.09 1.03
C SER A 59 13.70 8.91 0.66
N LEU A 60 12.98 8.01 1.35
CA LEU A 60 11.58 7.69 1.09
C LEU A 60 10.61 8.57 1.89
N LEU A 61 11.10 9.19 2.97
CA LEU A 61 10.29 10.01 3.87
C LEU A 61 9.49 11.12 3.14
N PRO A 62 10.03 11.89 2.18
CA PRO A 62 9.27 12.92 1.47
C PRO A 62 8.08 12.34 0.69
N GLU A 63 8.29 11.21 0.02
CA GLU A 63 7.28 10.55 -0.81
C GLU A 63 6.13 9.99 0.05
N VAL A 64 6.47 9.18 1.06
CA VAL A 64 5.51 8.61 2.01
C VAL A 64 4.69 9.71 2.68
N LYS A 65 5.37 10.78 3.13
CA LYS A 65 4.70 11.92 3.76
C LYS A 65 3.78 12.67 2.80
N ARG A 66 4.16 12.83 1.53
CA ARG A 66 3.31 13.45 0.50
C ARG A 66 2.04 12.65 0.30
N VAL A 67 2.17 11.34 0.07
CA VAL A 67 1.04 10.44 -0.17
C VAL A 67 0.05 10.45 0.99
N ILE A 68 0.55 10.25 2.22
CA ILE A 68 -0.28 10.26 3.44
C ILE A 68 -1.05 11.58 3.59
N ARG A 69 -0.43 12.71 3.28
CA ARG A 69 -1.05 14.05 3.43
C ARG A 69 -2.08 14.39 2.36
N CYS A 70 -2.13 13.64 1.28
CA CYS A 70 -2.99 13.90 0.13
C CYS A 70 -4.26 13.03 0.12
N VAL A 71 -4.40 12.09 1.06
CA VAL A 71 -5.58 11.24 1.21
C VAL A 71 -6.29 11.56 2.51
N SER A 72 -7.62 11.50 2.52
CA SER A 72 -8.34 11.49 3.79
C SER A 72 -8.26 10.11 4.43
N TYR A 73 -8.27 10.07 5.76
CA TYR A 73 -8.29 8.81 6.50
C TYR A 73 -9.50 7.93 6.13
N ALA A 74 -10.66 8.53 5.86
CA ALA A 74 -11.86 7.81 5.45
C ALA A 74 -11.69 7.11 4.10
N GLU A 75 -11.05 7.75 3.12
CA GLU A 75 -10.73 7.13 1.82
C GLU A 75 -9.73 5.99 1.98
N ALA A 76 -8.62 6.25 2.67
CA ALA A 76 -7.58 5.24 2.92
C ALA A 76 -8.16 4.00 3.61
N ARG A 77 -9.00 4.21 4.62
CA ARG A 77 -9.72 3.13 5.32
C ARG A 77 -10.63 2.36 4.37
N GLY A 78 -11.41 3.04 3.54
CA GLY A 78 -12.29 2.39 2.56
C GLY A 78 -11.52 1.52 1.56
N TRP A 79 -10.36 1.99 1.08
CA TRP A 79 -9.50 1.22 0.19
C TRP A 79 -8.86 0.03 0.90
N ALA A 80 -8.37 0.21 2.12
CA ALA A 80 -7.78 -0.85 2.93
C ALA A 80 -8.80 -1.95 3.28
N ASP A 81 -10.03 -1.56 3.67
CA ASP A 81 -11.14 -2.48 3.91
C ASP A 81 -11.45 -3.29 2.65
N ARG A 82 -11.51 -2.64 1.47
CA ARG A 82 -11.77 -3.33 0.20
C ARG A 82 -10.64 -4.28 -0.17
N ALA A 83 -9.38 -3.83 -0.09
CA ALA A 83 -8.21 -4.64 -0.41
C ALA A 83 -8.12 -5.90 0.47
N ALA A 84 -8.46 -5.80 1.76
CA ALA A 84 -8.43 -6.93 2.69
C ALA A 84 -9.46 -8.05 2.35
N THR A 85 -10.49 -7.75 1.55
CA THR A 85 -11.51 -8.72 1.11
C THR A 85 -11.16 -9.47 -0.18
N MET A 86 -10.08 -9.09 -0.87
CA MET A 86 -9.67 -9.71 -2.12
C MET A 86 -9.00 -11.07 -1.90
N ALA A 87 -8.81 -11.82 -2.99
CA ALA A 87 -8.24 -13.16 -2.95
C ALA A 87 -6.72 -13.18 -3.13
N THR A 88 -6.18 -12.25 -3.94
CA THR A 88 -4.76 -12.27 -4.33
C THR A 88 -4.10 -10.90 -4.23
N ALA A 89 -2.77 -10.87 -4.17
CA ALA A 89 -2.00 -9.62 -4.22
C ALA A 89 -2.16 -8.90 -5.56
N GLN A 90 -2.32 -9.65 -6.66
CA GLN A 90 -2.54 -9.09 -7.99
C GLN A 90 -3.86 -8.32 -8.06
N GLU A 91 -4.94 -8.85 -7.47
CA GLU A 91 -6.22 -8.14 -7.38
C GLU A 91 -6.09 -6.83 -6.61
N VAL A 92 -5.34 -6.83 -5.50
CA VAL A 92 -5.09 -5.61 -4.72
C VAL A 92 -4.32 -4.57 -5.53
N ARG A 93 -3.28 -5.00 -6.27
CA ARG A 93 -2.52 -4.10 -7.16
C ARG A 93 -3.42 -3.50 -8.25
N GLN A 94 -4.19 -4.33 -8.95
CA GLN A 94 -5.11 -3.88 -10.00
C GLN A 94 -6.19 -2.94 -9.48
N PHE A 95 -6.62 -3.12 -8.24
CA PHE A 95 -7.56 -2.21 -7.58
C PHE A 95 -6.93 -0.87 -7.23
N MET A 96 -5.70 -0.88 -6.69
CA MET A 96 -5.03 0.34 -6.21
C MET A 96 -4.39 1.15 -7.33
N GLU A 97 -3.89 0.51 -8.39
CA GLU A 97 -3.20 1.15 -9.51
C GLU A 97 -3.97 2.34 -10.12
N PRO A 98 -5.24 2.23 -10.54
CA PRO A 98 -5.98 3.37 -11.09
C PRO A 98 -6.19 4.49 -10.06
N ILE A 99 -6.36 4.16 -8.77
CA ILE A 99 -6.51 5.14 -7.69
C ILE A 99 -5.21 5.92 -7.53
N MET A 100 -4.08 5.22 -7.49
CA MET A 100 -2.77 5.81 -7.33
C MET A 100 -2.40 6.66 -8.56
N ASN A 101 -2.63 6.18 -9.78
CA ASN A 101 -2.41 6.94 -11.02
C ASN A 101 -3.24 8.23 -11.07
N GLN A 102 -4.50 8.18 -10.64
CA GLN A 102 -5.38 9.35 -10.68
C GLN A 102 -5.02 10.39 -9.60
N ARG A 103 -4.61 9.94 -8.41
CA ARG A 103 -4.34 10.81 -7.26
C ARG A 103 -2.88 11.31 -7.21
N PHE A 104 -1.96 10.53 -7.76
CA PHE A 104 -0.51 10.66 -7.57
C PHE A 104 0.29 10.46 -8.87
N PRO A 105 -0.07 11.09 -10.00
CA PRO A 105 0.60 10.86 -11.28
C PRO A 105 2.12 11.14 -11.18
N GLU A 106 2.51 12.21 -10.50
CA GLU A 106 3.91 12.64 -10.37
C GLU A 106 4.76 11.71 -9.49
N ILE A 107 4.14 10.87 -8.66
CA ILE A 107 4.85 9.94 -7.77
C ILE A 107 5.29 8.70 -8.54
N LEU A 108 4.48 8.30 -9.51
CA LEU A 108 4.67 7.10 -10.30
C LEU A 108 5.58 7.36 -11.50
N ASP A 109 5.68 8.62 -11.95
CA ASP A 109 6.60 9.04 -13.02
C ASP A 109 8.04 9.24 -12.54
N GLU A 110 8.28 9.51 -11.25
CA GLU A 110 9.63 9.70 -10.68
C GLU A 110 10.31 8.40 -10.18
N GLY A 111 9.60 7.27 -10.21
CA GLY A 111 10.06 5.95 -9.74
C GLY A 111 10.79 5.10 -10.78
N GLY A 112 11.50 5.73 -11.71
CA GLY A 112 12.33 5.07 -12.71
C GLY A 112 13.57 4.42 -12.12
N ASP A 113 13.40 3.36 -11.31
CA ASP A 113 14.38 2.32 -11.08
C ASP A 113 13.70 1.02 -10.59
N GLY A 114 13.23 0.25 -11.57
CA GLY A 114 13.23 -1.21 -11.56
C GLY A 114 12.49 -1.92 -10.44
N HIS A 115 11.21 -2.23 -10.67
CA HIS A 115 10.69 -3.60 -10.69
C HIS A 115 9.44 -3.64 -11.59
N ALA A 116 9.67 -3.45 -12.89
CA ALA A 116 8.72 -3.90 -13.89
C ALA A 116 8.68 -5.44 -13.87
N GLN A 117 7.58 -6.01 -13.39
CA GLN A 117 7.17 -7.37 -13.74
C GLN A 117 5.77 -7.35 -14.33
N SER A 118 5.76 -7.14 -15.66
CA SER A 118 4.93 -7.78 -16.68
C SER A 118 3.53 -8.26 -16.29
N ALA A 119 2.53 -7.61 -16.88
CA ALA A 119 1.44 -8.33 -17.53
C ALA A 119 1.36 -7.83 -18.98
N ALA A 120 1.85 -8.65 -19.91
CA ALA A 120 1.56 -8.50 -21.33
C ALA A 120 0.05 -8.53 -21.55
N VAL A 121 -0.51 -7.47 -22.12
CA VAL A 121 -1.85 -7.48 -22.71
C VAL A 121 -1.69 -8.01 -24.14
N PRO A 122 -2.26 -9.18 -24.51
CA PRO A 122 -2.27 -9.60 -25.90
C PRO A 122 -3.38 -8.86 -26.64
N GLY A 123 -2.99 -8.13 -27.69
CA GLY A 123 -3.73 -8.02 -28.95
C GLY A 123 -5.12 -7.39 -28.93
N ALA A 124 -5.18 -6.12 -29.34
CA ALA A 124 -6.34 -5.59 -30.06
C ALA A 124 -5.84 -4.83 -31.29
N ALA A 125 -5.51 -5.59 -32.34
CA ALA A 125 -5.48 -5.07 -33.69
C ALA A 125 -6.93 -4.86 -34.15
N ARG A 126 -7.32 -3.60 -34.38
CA ARG A 126 -8.27 -3.17 -35.41
C ARG A 126 -7.98 -1.73 -35.80
#